data_AF-A0A429SPJ7-F1
#
_entry.id   AF-A0A429SPJ7-F1
#
_cell.length_a   1.000
_cell.length_b   1.000
_cell.length_c   1.000
_cell.angle_alpha   90.00
_cell.angle_beta   90.00
_cell.angle_gamma   90.00
#
_symmetry.space_group_name_H-M   'P 1'
#
loop_
_entity.id
_entity.type
_entity.pdbx_description
1 polymer ?
#
loop_
_entity_poly.entity_id
_entity_poly.type
_entity_poly.pdbx_seq_one_letter_code
_entity_poly.pdbx_strand_id
1 'polypeptide(L)'
;MDSDESWTTEEYGRSHEGRVGVILADGTVPEPVYFDGISVSGSTVRHWSVYDGSDHPQRPRAHALRAECTCGWTVRPRTVDWEAAGDLPFREHGSRTAERCLEDWDQHTTAVHQTTIPLPAELRALLEDVAAAIEKLAEDVPVVAVKAARELEVTAARTAHCPPATRAPKTRRRSPQPSA
;
A
#
# COMPACT_ATOMS: atom_id res chain seq x y z
N MET A 1 -9.63 -13.93 -13.38
CA MET A 1 -8.24 -13.57 -13.07
C MET A 1 -8.32 -12.51 -12.01
N ASP A 2 -7.91 -12.84 -10.78
CA ASP A 2 -7.84 -11.85 -9.72
C ASP A 2 -6.74 -10.86 -10.10
N SER A 3 -7.12 -9.59 -10.16
CA SER A 3 -6.21 -8.44 -10.24
C SER A 3 -5.16 -8.52 -9.14
N ASP A 4 -3.99 -7.89 -9.38
CA ASP A 4 -2.84 -7.81 -8.47
C ASP A 4 -3.27 -7.83 -6.99
N GLU A 5 -3.03 -8.97 -6.33
CA GLU A 5 -3.35 -9.13 -4.92
C GLU A 5 -2.48 -8.15 -4.14
N SER A 6 -3.14 -7.23 -3.46
CA SER A 6 -2.53 -6.16 -2.69
C SER A 6 -3.22 -6.05 -1.33
N TRP A 7 -2.48 -5.56 -0.35
CA TRP A 7 -2.93 -5.43 1.03
C TRP A 7 -2.77 -3.99 1.48
N THR A 8 -3.74 -3.49 2.24
CA THR A 8 -3.71 -2.15 2.84
C THR A 8 -4.21 -2.24 4.26
N THR A 9 -3.88 -1.23 5.07
CA THR A 9 -4.51 -1.01 6.37
C THR A 9 -5.44 0.20 6.27
N GLU A 10 -6.45 0.29 7.13
CA GLU A 10 -7.32 1.46 7.18
C GLU A 10 -6.55 2.75 7.46
N GLU A 11 -5.57 2.68 8.36
CA GLU A 11 -4.79 3.85 8.80
C GLU A 11 -3.86 4.41 7.71
N TYR A 12 -3.19 3.53 6.95
CA TYR A 12 -2.17 3.97 5.98
C TYR A 12 -2.61 3.88 4.53
N GLY A 13 -3.68 3.13 4.25
CA GLY A 13 -4.21 2.93 2.91
C GLY A 13 -3.12 2.61 1.88
N ARG A 14 -3.12 3.36 0.77
CA ARG A 14 -2.19 3.15 -0.35
C ARG A 14 -0.74 3.58 -0.07
N SER A 15 -0.51 4.37 0.97
CA SER A 15 0.85 4.81 1.33
C SER A 15 1.72 3.66 1.83
N HIS A 16 1.08 2.64 2.42
CA HIS A 16 1.71 1.39 2.82
C HIS A 16 1.07 0.17 2.13
N GLU A 17 0.61 0.32 0.89
CA GLU A 17 0.11 -0.81 0.09
C GLU A 17 1.20 -1.87 -0.05
N GLY A 18 0.89 -3.09 0.37
CA GLY A 18 1.74 -4.28 0.31
C GLY A 18 1.35 -5.19 -0.83
N ARG A 19 2.30 -5.98 -1.32
CA ARG A 19 2.06 -7.08 -2.25
C ARG A 19 3.17 -8.13 -2.20
N VAL A 20 2.92 -9.26 -2.84
CA VAL A 20 3.97 -10.22 -3.17
C VAL A 20 4.74 -9.72 -4.40
N GLY A 21 6.02 -9.46 -4.24
CA GLY A 21 6.99 -9.24 -5.32
C GLY A 21 7.64 -10.55 -5.76
N VAL A 22 7.99 -10.63 -7.04
CA VAL A 22 8.70 -11.77 -7.65
C VAL A 22 10.14 -11.39 -7.95
N ILE A 23 11.06 -12.31 -7.68
CA ILE A 23 12.48 -12.21 -8.04
C ILE A 23 12.83 -13.36 -8.98
N LEU A 24 13.49 -13.05 -10.09
CA LEU A 24 14.01 -14.02 -11.06
C LEU A 24 15.35 -14.62 -10.60
N ALA A 25 15.81 -15.66 -11.29
CA ALA A 25 17.03 -16.38 -10.93
C ALA A 25 18.29 -15.50 -11.03
N ASP A 26 18.27 -14.46 -11.87
CA ASP A 26 19.34 -13.46 -12.00
C ASP A 26 19.24 -12.32 -10.96
N GLY A 27 18.26 -12.39 -10.05
CA GLY A 27 18.02 -11.38 -9.01
C GLY A 27 17.19 -10.19 -9.45
N THR A 28 16.73 -10.14 -10.71
CA THR A 28 15.91 -9.04 -11.22
C THR A 28 14.43 -9.18 -10.86
N VAL A 29 13.69 -8.06 -10.91
CA VAL A 29 12.23 -8.05 -10.81
C VAL A 29 11.66 -8.17 -12.22
N PRO A 30 10.76 -9.14 -12.49
CA PRO A 30 10.21 -9.29 -13.83
C PRO A 30 9.22 -8.16 -14.15
N GLU A 31 9.12 -7.86 -15.44
CA GLU A 31 8.01 -7.05 -15.94
C GLU A 31 6.67 -7.78 -15.74
N PRO A 32 5.55 -7.05 -15.73
CA PRO A 32 4.21 -7.65 -15.69
C PRO A 32 3.95 -8.56 -16.89
N VAL A 33 3.21 -9.64 -16.69
CA VAL A 33 2.84 -10.57 -17.77
C VAL A 33 1.63 -10.04 -18.52
N TYR A 34 1.74 -9.94 -19.85
CA TYR A 34 0.63 -9.61 -20.73
C TYR A 34 -0.14 -10.88 -21.15
N PHE A 35 -1.45 -10.88 -20.95
CA PHE A 35 -2.38 -11.89 -21.43
C PHE A 35 -3.24 -11.29 -22.54
N ASP A 36 -3.22 -11.93 -23.71
CA ASP A 36 -4.03 -11.47 -24.84
C ASP A 36 -5.52 -11.72 -24.59
N GLY A 37 -6.34 -10.74 -24.96
CA GLY A 37 -7.79 -10.81 -24.84
C GLY A 37 -8.41 -11.39 -26.10
N ILE A 38 -9.54 -12.09 -25.97
CA ILE A 38 -10.33 -12.56 -27.14
C ILE A 38 -11.05 -11.37 -27.84
N SER A 39 -11.07 -10.19 -27.20
CA SER A 39 -11.51 -8.90 -27.76
C SER A 39 -10.49 -7.80 -27.44
N VAL A 40 -10.71 -6.59 -27.96
CA VAL A 40 -9.79 -5.41 -28.12
C VAL A 40 -9.07 -4.91 -26.83
N SER A 41 -9.13 -5.62 -25.72
CA SER A 41 -8.35 -5.33 -24.51
C SER A 41 -7.69 -6.59 -23.95
N GLY A 42 -6.37 -6.72 -24.08
CA GLY A 42 -5.58 -7.64 -23.26
C GLY A 42 -5.41 -7.10 -21.83
N SER A 43 -4.92 -7.95 -20.93
CA SER A 43 -4.69 -7.62 -19.52
C SER A 43 -3.23 -7.79 -19.15
N THR A 44 -2.73 -6.92 -18.27
CA THR A 44 -1.37 -6.99 -17.74
C THR A 44 -1.45 -7.33 -16.27
N VAL A 45 -0.74 -8.37 -15.83
CA VAL A 45 -0.86 -8.96 -14.49
C VAL A 45 0.51 -9.05 -13.82
N ARG A 46 0.61 -8.56 -12.58
CA ARG A 46 1.79 -8.67 -11.70
C ARG A 46 1.58 -9.67 -10.56
N HIS A 47 0.42 -10.30 -10.48
CA HIS A 47 0.11 -11.31 -9.47
C HIS A 47 1.16 -12.44 -9.50
N TRP A 48 1.82 -12.69 -8.36
CA TRP A 48 2.96 -13.61 -8.26
C TRP A 48 2.72 -14.99 -8.87
N SER A 49 1.49 -15.51 -8.80
CA SER A 49 1.15 -16.86 -9.29
C SER A 49 1.23 -17.01 -10.80
N VAL A 50 1.30 -15.92 -11.57
CA VAL A 50 1.43 -16.00 -13.04
C VAL A 50 2.87 -16.24 -13.49
N TYR A 51 3.84 -16.14 -12.59
CA TYR A 51 5.26 -16.34 -12.90
C TYR A 51 5.67 -17.81 -12.71
N ASP A 52 4.96 -18.69 -13.42
CA ASP A 52 5.06 -20.14 -13.31
C ASP A 52 6.03 -20.79 -14.31
N GLY A 53 6.55 -20.00 -15.26
CA GLY A 53 7.38 -20.53 -16.35
C GLY A 53 6.60 -21.13 -17.51
N SER A 54 5.27 -20.96 -17.55
CA SER A 54 4.44 -21.45 -18.66
C SER A 54 4.79 -20.76 -19.99
N ASP A 55 4.66 -21.49 -21.10
CA ASP A 55 5.06 -21.00 -22.43
C ASP A 55 3.96 -20.25 -23.20
N HIS A 56 2.68 -20.36 -22.79
CA HIS A 56 1.54 -19.78 -23.52
C HIS A 56 0.61 -19.00 -22.55
N PRO A 57 0.70 -17.64 -22.49
CA PRO A 57 1.80 -16.82 -23.01
C PRO A 57 3.11 -17.15 -22.29
N GLN A 58 4.24 -16.82 -22.92
CA GLN A 58 5.57 -17.00 -22.33
C GLN A 58 5.68 -16.17 -21.06
N ARG A 59 5.97 -16.84 -19.95
CA ARG A 59 6.02 -16.25 -18.61
C ARG A 59 7.35 -16.57 -17.95
N PRO A 60 8.02 -15.60 -17.31
CA PRO A 60 9.17 -15.89 -16.48
C PRO A 60 8.81 -16.84 -15.34
N ARG A 61 9.76 -17.68 -14.93
CA ARG A 61 9.62 -18.52 -13.76
C ARG A 61 10.17 -17.80 -12.53
N ALA A 62 9.34 -17.63 -11.49
CA ALA A 62 9.77 -17.03 -10.23
C ALA A 62 10.90 -17.86 -9.60
N HIS A 63 11.99 -17.23 -9.16
CA HIS A 63 13.02 -17.90 -8.36
C HIS A 63 12.74 -17.74 -6.86
N ALA A 64 12.26 -16.57 -6.46
CA ALA A 64 11.89 -16.26 -5.09
C ALA A 64 10.70 -15.31 -5.03
N LEU A 65 9.99 -15.32 -3.91
CA LEU A 65 8.95 -14.36 -3.56
C LEU A 65 9.40 -13.49 -2.39
N ARG A 66 8.94 -12.25 -2.33
CA ARG A 66 9.17 -11.35 -1.18
C ARG A 66 7.95 -10.45 -0.94
N ALA A 67 7.75 -10.04 0.30
CA ALA A 67 6.90 -8.90 0.60
C ALA A 67 7.58 -7.60 0.13
N GLU A 68 6.79 -6.71 -0.46
CA GLU A 68 7.21 -5.34 -0.75
C GLU A 68 6.07 -4.36 -0.47
N CYS A 69 6.45 -3.12 -0.14
CA CYS A 69 5.53 -2.06 0.21
C CYS A 69 5.80 -0.80 -0.62
N THR A 70 4.75 -0.05 -0.97
CA THR A 70 4.84 1.22 -1.73
C THR A 70 5.77 2.24 -1.10
N CYS A 71 6.00 2.18 0.22
CA CYS A 71 6.95 3.03 0.92
C CYS A 71 8.44 2.73 0.60
N GLY A 72 8.72 1.68 -0.18
CA GLY A 72 10.06 1.23 -0.56
C GLY A 72 10.64 0.12 0.32
N TRP A 73 9.93 -0.29 1.38
CA TRP A 73 10.33 -1.42 2.21
C TRP A 73 10.18 -2.75 1.46
N THR A 74 11.18 -3.63 1.63
CA THR A 74 11.13 -5.02 1.13
C THR A 74 11.75 -5.97 2.15
N VAL A 75 11.26 -7.20 2.20
CA VAL A 75 11.87 -8.27 3.00
C VAL A 75 12.87 -9.08 2.15
N ARG A 76 13.74 -9.85 2.82
CA ARG A 76 14.63 -10.79 2.14
C ARG A 76 13.80 -11.81 1.33
N PRO A 77 14.12 -12.06 0.05
CA PRO A 77 13.39 -13.03 -0.75
C PRO A 77 13.49 -14.46 -0.21
N ARG A 78 12.40 -15.21 -0.34
CA ARG A 78 12.29 -16.65 -0.02
C ARG A 78 12.19 -17.44 -1.31
N THR A 79 13.14 -18.35 -1.52
CA THR A 79 13.22 -19.17 -2.74
C THR A 79 11.99 -20.06 -2.87
N VAL A 80 11.49 -20.19 -4.10
CA VAL A 80 10.42 -21.12 -4.44
C VAL A 80 11.02 -22.51 -4.65
N ASP A 81 10.49 -23.51 -3.95
CA ASP A 81 10.92 -24.90 -4.08
C ASP A 81 10.15 -25.61 -5.19
N TRP A 82 10.56 -25.34 -6.41
CA TRP A 82 9.94 -25.92 -7.60
C TRP A 82 10.02 -27.44 -7.68
N GLU A 83 10.96 -28.10 -7.00
CA GLU A 83 11.04 -29.56 -6.97
C GLU A 83 9.93 -30.14 -6.08
N ALA A 84 9.63 -29.48 -4.96
CA ALA A 84 8.53 -29.85 -4.08
C ALA A 84 7.14 -29.56 -4.67
N ALA A 85 7.03 -28.80 -5.76
CA ALA A 85 5.75 -28.49 -6.40
C ALA A 85 5.10 -29.72 -7.07
N GLY A 86 5.89 -30.63 -7.64
CA GLY A 86 5.38 -31.73 -8.46
C GLY A 86 4.46 -31.20 -9.58
N ASP A 87 3.25 -31.75 -9.66
CA ASP A 87 2.23 -31.36 -10.65
C ASP A 87 1.28 -30.24 -10.15
N LEU A 88 1.48 -29.72 -8.93
CA LEU A 88 0.61 -28.70 -8.37
C LEU A 88 0.76 -27.37 -9.12
N PRO A 89 -0.34 -26.66 -9.42
CA PRO A 89 -0.28 -25.30 -9.96
C PRO A 89 0.55 -24.39 -9.05
N PHE A 90 1.31 -23.46 -9.64
CA PHE A 90 2.16 -22.57 -8.84
C PHE A 90 1.37 -21.74 -7.80
N ARG A 91 0.12 -21.38 -8.10
CA ARG A 91 -0.77 -20.71 -7.13
C ARG A 91 -0.96 -21.53 -5.85
N GLU A 92 -1.06 -22.85 -5.96
CA GLU A 92 -1.25 -23.73 -4.80
C GLU A 92 0.08 -23.96 -4.09
N HIS A 93 1.13 -24.30 -4.84
CA HIS A 93 2.45 -24.56 -4.28
C HIS A 93 3.07 -23.32 -3.60
N GLY A 94 2.98 -22.15 -4.24
CA GLY A 94 3.55 -20.89 -3.75
C GLY A 94 2.70 -20.19 -2.68
N SER A 95 1.47 -20.64 -2.43
CA SER A 95 0.51 -20.00 -1.51
C SER A 95 1.11 -19.77 -0.12
N ARG A 96 1.73 -20.78 0.48
CA ARG A 96 2.36 -20.69 1.79
C ARG A 96 3.49 -19.66 1.84
N THR A 97 4.23 -19.50 0.75
CA THR A 97 5.28 -18.48 0.66
C THR A 97 4.69 -17.08 0.49
N ALA A 98 3.59 -16.95 -0.26
CA ALA A 98 2.84 -15.71 -0.39
C ALA A 98 2.19 -15.29 0.94
N GLU A 99 1.60 -16.22 1.70
CA GLU A 99 1.06 -15.98 3.05
C GLU A 99 2.12 -15.44 4.00
N ARG A 100 3.33 -16.01 3.98
CA ARG A 100 4.46 -15.46 4.76
C ARG A 100 4.86 -14.05 4.34
N CYS A 101 4.65 -13.67 3.08
CA CYS A 101 4.89 -12.30 2.64
C CYS A 101 3.85 -11.33 3.23
N LEU A 102 2.59 -11.77 3.36
CA LEU A 102 1.56 -11.01 4.08
C LEU A 102 1.93 -10.85 5.57
N GLU A 103 2.38 -11.92 6.23
CA GLU A 103 2.86 -11.86 7.62
C GLU A 103 4.05 -10.89 7.78
N ASP A 104 5.01 -10.92 6.85
CA ASP A 104 6.16 -10.02 6.85
C ASP A 104 5.71 -8.55 6.64
N TRP A 105 4.73 -8.30 5.77
CA TRP A 105 4.15 -6.96 5.56
C TRP A 105 3.37 -6.47 6.77
N ASP A 106 2.61 -7.33 7.45
CA ASP A 106 1.87 -6.98 8.67
C ASP A 106 2.80 -6.59 9.83
N GLN A 107 3.93 -7.31 9.97
CA GLN A 107 4.98 -6.93 10.91
C GLN A 107 5.60 -5.57 10.55
N HIS A 108 5.78 -5.30 9.25
CA HIS A 108 6.27 -4.00 8.78
C HIS A 108 5.30 -2.86 9.12
N THR A 109 4.01 -2.99 8.83
CA THR A 109 3.03 -1.94 9.12
C THR A 109 2.85 -1.73 10.64
N THR A 110 2.94 -2.80 11.42
CA THR A 110 2.99 -2.70 12.89
C THR A 110 4.21 -1.92 13.37
N ALA A 111 5.39 -2.17 12.79
CA ALA A 111 6.61 -1.44 13.13
C ALA A 111 6.52 0.04 12.73
N VAL A 112 5.92 0.35 11.58
CA VAL A 112 5.64 1.73 11.16
C VAL A 112 4.75 2.41 12.19
N HIS A 113 3.62 1.80 12.55
CA HIS A 113 2.70 2.34 13.56
C HIS A 113 3.36 2.63 14.90
N GLN A 114 4.29 1.78 15.36
CA GLN A 114 5.03 2.02 16.61
C GLN A 114 5.95 3.24 16.56
N THR A 115 6.27 3.74 15.37
CA THR A 115 7.13 4.92 15.17
C THR A 115 6.37 6.20 14.81
N THR A 116 5.06 6.12 14.59
CA THR A 116 4.24 7.29 14.27
C THR A 116 3.81 8.03 15.54
N ILE A 117 3.52 9.32 15.37
CA ILE A 117 2.90 10.13 16.43
C ILE A 117 1.39 9.91 16.32
N PRO A 118 0.71 9.43 17.38
CA PRO A 118 -0.73 9.21 17.32
C PRO A 118 -1.47 10.53 17.10
N LEU A 119 -2.61 10.44 16.41
CA LEU A 119 -3.51 11.59 16.27
C LEU A 119 -4.00 12.05 17.66
N PRO A 120 -4.07 13.37 17.91
CA PRO A 120 -4.71 13.88 19.12
C PRO A 120 -6.12 13.31 19.29
N ALA A 121 -6.48 12.91 20.51
CA ALA A 121 -7.73 12.21 20.79
C ALA A 121 -8.96 13.03 20.38
N GLU A 122 -8.90 14.35 20.53
CA GLU A 122 -9.96 15.28 20.16
C GLU A 122 -10.18 15.30 18.65
N LEU A 123 -9.09 15.25 17.87
CA LEU A 123 -9.19 15.22 16.41
C LEU A 123 -9.74 13.87 15.92
N ARG A 124 -9.31 12.76 16.54
CA ARG A 124 -9.86 11.44 16.23
C ARG A 124 -11.37 11.39 16.49
N ALA A 125 -11.82 11.85 17.66
CA ALA A 125 -13.24 11.90 18.00
C ALA A 125 -14.04 12.75 16.99
N LEU A 126 -13.50 13.89 16.56
CA LEU A 126 -14.16 14.73 15.56
C LEU A 126 -14.31 14.01 14.19
N LEU A 127 -13.29 13.24 13.78
CA LEU A 127 -13.36 12.46 12.54
C LEU A 127 -14.40 11.33 12.65
N GLU A 128 -14.48 10.67 13.80
CA GLU A 128 -15.50 9.65 14.10
C GLU A 128 -16.93 10.25 14.05
N ASP A 129 -17.13 11.43 14.67
CA ASP A 129 -18.41 12.14 14.64
C ASP A 129 -18.83 12.52 13.22
N VAL A 130 -17.88 13.00 12.39
CA VAL A 130 -18.14 13.32 10.98
C VAL A 130 -18.50 12.07 10.18
N ALA A 131 -17.80 10.95 10.39
CA ALA A 131 -18.09 9.68 9.73
C ALA A 131 -19.52 9.21 10.06
N ALA A 132 -19.88 9.18 11.35
CA ALA A 132 -21.22 8.80 11.80
C ALA A 132 -22.32 9.71 11.22
N ALA A 133 -22.06 11.02 11.11
CA ALA A 133 -23.00 11.95 10.48
C ALA A 133 -23.20 11.67 8.98
N ILE A 134 -22.14 11.27 8.26
CA ILE A 134 -22.21 10.89 6.84
C ILE A 134 -22.96 9.57 6.67
N GLU A 135 -22.71 8.57 7.52
CA GLU A 135 -23.42 7.29 7.50
C GLU A 135 -24.93 7.50 7.69
N LYS A 136 -25.31 8.32 8.67
CA LYS A 136 -26.72 8.69 8.87
C LYS A 136 -27.33 9.38 7.64
N LEU A 137 -26.59 10.30 7.02
CA LEU A 137 -27.03 10.93 5.77
C LEU A 137 -27.19 9.93 4.63
N ALA A 138 -26.43 8.83 4.62
CA ALA A 138 -26.53 7.82 3.58
C ALA A 138 -27.85 7.05 3.66
N GLU A 139 -28.42 6.89 4.86
CA GLU A 139 -29.73 6.29 5.09
C GLU A 139 -30.87 7.22 4.62
N ASP A 140 -30.78 8.51 4.95
CA ASP A 140 -31.86 9.48 4.69
C ASP A 140 -31.80 10.10 3.28
N VAL A 141 -30.60 10.55 2.86
CA VAL A 141 -30.38 11.32 1.62
C VAL A 141 -29.03 10.93 0.96
N PRO A 142 -28.94 9.78 0.27
CA PRO A 142 -27.67 9.21 -0.22
C PRO A 142 -26.79 10.16 -1.03
N VAL A 143 -27.38 11.01 -1.89
CA VAL A 143 -26.63 11.96 -2.72
C VAL A 143 -25.93 13.02 -1.86
N VAL A 144 -26.49 13.38 -0.71
CA VAL A 144 -25.86 14.34 0.22
C VAL A 144 -24.69 13.68 0.95
N ALA A 145 -24.81 12.41 1.34
CA ALA A 145 -23.70 11.66 1.94
C ALA A 145 -22.49 11.57 0.99
N VAL A 146 -22.72 11.27 -0.29
CA VAL A 146 -21.65 11.26 -1.31
C VAL A 146 -20.97 12.62 -1.43
N LYS A 147 -21.74 13.72 -1.40
CA LYS A 147 -21.18 15.08 -1.43
C LYS A 147 -20.34 15.37 -0.18
N ALA A 148 -20.83 15.02 1.00
CA ALA A 148 -20.12 15.23 2.26
C ALA A 148 -18.81 14.44 2.32
N ALA A 149 -18.82 13.17 1.91
CA ALA A 149 -17.62 12.35 1.79
C ALA A 149 -16.58 12.98 0.84
N ARG A 150 -17.04 13.49 -0.31
CA ARG A 150 -16.15 14.18 -1.26
C ARG A 150 -15.53 15.46 -0.69
N GLU A 151 -16.27 16.25 0.06
CA GLU A 151 -15.73 17.46 0.72
C GLU A 151 -14.65 17.11 1.76
N LEU A 152 -14.81 16.00 2.48
CA LEU A 152 -13.80 15.50 3.41
C LEU A 152 -12.51 15.10 2.68
N GLU A 153 -12.62 14.34 1.58
CA GLU A 153 -11.47 13.98 0.73
C GLU A 153 -10.72 15.22 0.21
N VAL A 154 -11.46 16.22 -0.30
CA VAL A 154 -10.88 17.46 -0.83
C VAL A 154 -10.17 18.23 0.28
N THR A 155 -10.76 18.29 1.47
CA THR A 155 -10.16 18.95 2.63
C THR A 155 -8.86 18.26 3.04
N ALA A 156 -8.87 16.93 3.15
CA ALA A 156 -7.68 16.15 3.47
C ALA A 156 -6.56 16.34 2.44
N ALA A 157 -6.89 16.30 1.14
CA ALA A 157 -5.92 16.51 0.07
C ALA A 157 -5.26 17.91 0.12
N ARG A 158 -6.05 18.94 0.44
CA ARG A 158 -5.56 20.32 0.56
C ARG A 158 -4.63 20.50 1.75
N THR A 159 -4.93 19.90 2.90
CA THR A 159 -4.13 20.06 4.11
C THR A 159 -2.86 19.20 4.10
N ALA A 160 -2.90 18.03 3.46
CA ALA A 160 -1.73 17.15 3.28
C ALA A 160 -0.59 17.81 2.49
N HIS A 161 -0.90 18.77 1.61
CA HIS A 161 0.09 19.47 0.78
C HIS A 161 0.71 20.71 1.46
N CYS A 162 0.41 20.96 2.74
CA CYS A 162 1.04 22.04 3.47
C CYS A 162 2.41 21.56 3.99
N PRO A 163 3.55 22.07 3.47
CA PRO A 163 4.84 21.72 4.04
C PRO A 163 4.87 22.12 5.52
N PRO A 164 5.60 21.39 6.38
CA PRO A 164 5.72 21.76 7.78
C PRO A 164 6.16 23.22 7.83
N ALA A 165 5.33 24.07 8.43
CA ALA A 165 5.65 25.49 8.54
C ALA A 165 7.01 25.59 9.24
N THR A 166 8.06 25.98 8.50
CA THR A 166 9.34 26.34 9.09
C THR A 166 9.06 27.51 10.00
N ARG A 167 8.88 27.20 11.29
CA ARG A 167 8.68 28.18 12.34
C ARG A 167 10.02 28.89 12.51
N ALA A 168 10.24 29.94 11.73
CA ALA A 168 11.43 30.77 11.84
C ALA A 168 11.57 31.23 13.31
N PRO A 169 12.75 31.08 13.94
CA PRO A 169 12.94 31.49 15.31
C PRO A 169 12.66 32.98 15.41
N LYS A 170 11.73 33.38 16.30
CA LYS A 170 11.49 34.78 16.64
C LYS A 170 12.81 35.36 17.14
N THR A 171 13.50 36.12 16.31
CA THR A 171 14.68 36.88 16.71
C THR A 171 14.24 37.88 17.78
N ARG A 172 14.64 37.60 19.02
CA ARG A 172 14.45 38.49 20.15
C ARG A 172 15.30 39.73 19.87
N ARG A 173 14.69 40.82 19.39
CA ARG A 173 15.37 42.13 19.28
C ARG A 173 15.88 42.50 20.68
N ARG A 174 17.20 42.53 20.86
CA ARG A 174 17.84 43.17 22.02
C ARG A 174 17.60 44.68 21.89
N SER A 175 16.97 45.27 22.90
CA SER A 175 16.90 46.72 23.07
C SER A 175 18.32 47.26 23.32
N PRO A 176 18.69 48.43 22.76
CA PRO A 176 19.98 49.05 23.05
C PRO A 176 19.99 49.62 24.47
N GLN A 177 21.06 49.37 25.22
CA GLN A 177 21.33 50.03 26.49
C GLN A 177 21.66 51.51 26.25
N PRO A 178 21.19 52.44 27.11
CA PRO A 178 21.63 53.83 27.06
C PRO A 178 23.06 53.97 27.60
N SER A 179 23.90 54.67 26.84
CA SER A 179 25.24 55.09 27.24
C SER A 179 25.17 56.12 28.38
N ALA A 180 26.06 55.98 29.37
CA ALA A 180 26.39 56.98 30.37
C ALA A 180 27.71 57.65 30.00
#